data_AF-A0A7Y4VJS3-F1
#
_entry.id   AF-A0A7Y4VJS3-F1
#
_cell.length_a   1.000
_cell.length_b   1.000
_cell.length_c   1.000
_cell.angle_alpha   90.00
_cell.angle_beta   90.00
_cell.angle_gamma   90.00
#
_symmetry.space_group_name_H-M   'P 1'
#
loop_
_entity.id
_entity.type
_entity.pdbx_description
1 polymer ?
#
loop_
_entity_poly.entity_id
_entity_poly.type
_entity_poly.pdbx_seq_one_letter_code
_entity_poly.pdbx_strand_id
1 'polypeptide(L)'
;MKGLSKGFESIIEFSIFASRWFQAPIYLGLIFGSGLYVYKFMGELVFLALRIDEFTEVQVMLSVLGLIDISMVMNLLIIVIIGGYSIFTSRIDFEGQEDRPQWIDHLDADRLKVKLATSLASISGVHLLKTFIDIHSETNNTKGIESLQYEIVIHMVFIVSALVLAWIARILDSREEEKIKSTVKAKLLSSKDEQ
;
A
#
# COMPACT_ATOMS: atom_id res chain seq x y z
N MET A 1 -35.45 -9.17 -34.96
CA MET A 1 -34.28 -8.47 -34.38
C MET A 1 -33.90 -8.87 -32.95
N LYS A 2 -34.48 -9.93 -32.32
CA LYS A 2 -34.14 -10.33 -30.93
C LYS A 2 -32.95 -11.32 -30.77
N GLY A 3 -32.37 -11.81 -31.87
CA GLY A 3 -31.26 -12.78 -31.83
C GLY A 3 -29.86 -12.15 -31.86
N LEU A 4 -29.73 -10.93 -32.39
CA LEU A 4 -28.45 -10.22 -32.50
C LEU A 4 -27.95 -9.66 -31.16
N SER A 5 -28.85 -9.33 -30.23
CA SER A 5 -28.47 -8.80 -28.91
C SER A 5 -27.83 -9.86 -28.01
N LYS A 6 -28.32 -11.11 -28.05
CA LYS A 6 -27.80 -12.21 -27.21
C LYS A 6 -26.34 -12.59 -27.54
N GLY A 7 -25.96 -12.53 -28.81
CA GLY A 7 -24.58 -12.81 -29.22
C GLY A 7 -23.62 -11.70 -28.77
N PHE A 8 -24.06 -10.45 -28.83
CA PHE A 8 -23.28 -9.29 -28.38
C PHE A 8 -23.12 -9.28 -26.85
N GLU A 9 -24.18 -9.62 -26.12
CA GLU A 9 -24.14 -9.80 -24.66
C GLU A 9 -23.13 -10.88 -24.26
N SER A 10 -23.16 -12.04 -24.93
CA SER A 10 -22.24 -13.15 -24.64
C SER A 10 -20.75 -12.81 -24.93
N ILE A 11 -20.48 -12.03 -25.98
CA ILE A 11 -19.10 -11.57 -26.27
C ILE A 11 -18.62 -10.59 -25.21
N ILE A 12 -19.48 -9.66 -24.78
CA ILE A 12 -19.14 -8.69 -23.72
C ILE A 12 -18.90 -9.40 -22.39
N GLU A 13 -19.77 -10.34 -22.03
CA GLU A 13 -19.59 -11.17 -20.84
C GLU A 13 -18.27 -11.95 -20.89
N PHE A 14 -17.99 -12.64 -22.00
CA PHE A 14 -16.71 -13.36 -22.17
C PHE A 14 -15.49 -12.43 -22.08
N SER A 15 -15.53 -11.24 -22.69
CA SER A 15 -14.45 -10.26 -22.58
C SER A 15 -14.25 -9.75 -21.16
N ILE A 16 -15.33 -9.50 -20.41
CA ILE A 16 -15.26 -9.10 -19.00
C ILE A 16 -14.67 -10.23 -18.14
N PHE A 17 -15.12 -11.47 -18.33
CA PHE A 17 -14.56 -12.63 -17.61
C PHE A 17 -13.09 -12.90 -17.97
N ALA A 18 -12.72 -12.79 -19.25
CA ALA A 18 -11.34 -13.00 -19.71
C ALA A 18 -10.37 -11.92 -19.19
N SER A 19 -10.84 -10.69 -18.95
CA SER A 19 -10.01 -9.59 -18.41
C SER A 19 -9.36 -9.93 -17.07
N ARG A 20 -10.00 -10.77 -16.25
CA ARG A 20 -9.47 -11.23 -14.95
C ARG A 20 -8.22 -12.10 -15.09
N TRP A 21 -8.11 -12.87 -16.18
CA TRP A 21 -6.95 -13.71 -16.45
C TRP A 21 -5.72 -12.90 -16.86
N PHE A 22 -5.89 -11.69 -17.39
CA PHE A 22 -4.78 -10.79 -17.71
C PHE A 22 -4.05 -10.28 -16.45
N GLN A 23 -4.72 -10.23 -15.31
CA GLN A 23 -4.12 -9.81 -14.04
C GLN A 23 -3.23 -10.88 -13.40
N ALA A 24 -3.48 -12.18 -13.67
CA ALA A 24 -2.68 -13.26 -13.09
C ALA A 24 -1.19 -13.23 -13.52
N PRO A 25 -0.85 -13.03 -14.82
CA PRO A 25 0.54 -12.82 -15.25
C PRO A 25 1.21 -11.61 -14.61
N ILE A 26 0.46 -10.52 -14.36
CA ILE A 26 1.00 -9.33 -13.70
C ILE A 26 1.44 -9.67 -12.28
N TYR A 27 0.61 -10.39 -11.51
CA TYR A 27 0.98 -10.80 -10.15
C TYR A 27 2.16 -11.77 -10.13
N LEU A 28 2.25 -12.69 -11.10
CA LEU A 28 3.45 -13.53 -11.25
C LEU A 28 4.70 -12.70 -11.53
N GLY A 29 4.61 -11.69 -12.39
CA GLY A 29 5.68 -10.75 -12.65
C GLY A 29 6.10 -9.97 -11.40
N LEU A 30 5.15 -9.52 -10.58
CA LEU A 30 5.41 -8.83 -9.32
C LEU A 30 6.08 -9.75 -8.27
N ILE A 31 5.67 -11.02 -8.19
CA ILE A 31 6.33 -12.02 -7.32
C ILE A 31 7.77 -12.26 -7.80
N PHE A 32 7.99 -12.41 -9.09
CA PHE A 32 9.33 -12.57 -9.64
C PHE A 32 10.21 -11.33 -9.37
N GLY A 33 9.68 -10.13 -9.62
CA GLY A 33 10.35 -8.88 -9.29
C GLY A 33 10.68 -8.75 -7.80
N SER A 34 9.78 -9.20 -6.93
CA SER A 34 10.04 -9.28 -5.48
C SER A 34 11.26 -10.15 -5.17
N GLY A 35 11.40 -11.30 -5.85
CA GLY A 35 12.60 -12.14 -5.74
C GLY A 35 13.89 -11.43 -6.14
N LEU A 36 13.85 -10.62 -7.20
CA LEU A 36 15.00 -9.80 -7.61
C LEU A 36 15.36 -8.74 -6.57
N TYR A 37 14.37 -8.12 -5.92
CA TYR A 37 14.62 -7.19 -4.81
C TYR A 37 15.25 -7.88 -3.60
N VAL A 38 14.80 -9.09 -3.25
CA VAL A 38 15.44 -9.89 -2.18
C VAL A 38 16.89 -10.21 -2.53
N TYR A 39 17.16 -10.61 -3.77
CA TYR A 39 18.53 -10.85 -4.24
C TYR A 39 19.41 -9.59 -4.11
N LYS A 40 18.90 -8.43 -4.54
CA LYS A 40 19.60 -7.15 -4.40
C LYS A 40 19.85 -6.78 -2.94
N PHE A 41 18.84 -6.93 -2.08
CA PHE A 41 18.94 -6.68 -0.64
C PHE A 41 20.05 -7.51 0.00
N MET A 42 20.09 -8.82 -0.30
CA MET A 42 21.13 -9.72 0.21
C MET A 42 22.51 -9.32 -0.29
N GLY A 43 22.63 -8.93 -1.56
CA GLY A 43 23.88 -8.43 -2.13
C GLY A 43 24.40 -7.17 -1.41
N GLU A 44 23.54 -6.17 -1.23
CA GLU A 44 23.89 -4.92 -0.51
C GLU A 44 24.22 -5.17 0.96
N LEU A 45 23.48 -6.05 1.63
CA LEU A 45 23.72 -6.42 3.02
C LEU A 45 25.07 -7.13 3.19
N VAL A 46 25.37 -8.11 2.33
CA VAL A 46 26.66 -8.82 2.37
C VAL A 46 27.81 -7.86 2.04
N PHE A 47 27.63 -6.98 1.05
CA PHE A 47 28.64 -5.98 0.71
C PHE A 47 28.93 -5.03 1.88
N LEU A 48 27.89 -4.55 2.57
CA LEU A 48 28.02 -3.72 3.75
C LEU A 48 28.72 -4.47 4.90
N ALA A 49 28.31 -5.71 5.17
CA ALA A 49 28.86 -6.52 6.25
C ALA A 49 30.36 -6.85 6.05
N LEU A 50 30.77 -7.11 4.81
CA LEU A 50 32.16 -7.46 4.49
C LEU A 50 33.11 -6.26 4.47
N ARG A 51 32.59 -5.04 4.28
CA ARG A 51 33.40 -3.81 4.14
C ARG A 51 33.13 -2.78 5.22
N ILE A 52 32.53 -3.19 6.34
CA ILE A 52 32.12 -2.26 7.39
C ILE A 52 33.30 -1.47 7.97
N ASP A 53 34.48 -2.08 8.07
CA ASP A 53 35.71 -1.44 8.55
C ASP A 53 36.31 -0.45 7.54
N GLU A 54 35.93 -0.55 6.26
CA GLU A 54 36.35 0.37 5.20
C GLU A 54 35.44 1.60 5.08
N PHE A 55 34.23 1.54 5.64
CA PHE A 55 33.24 2.60 5.53
C PHE A 55 33.31 3.60 6.68
N THR A 56 33.11 4.87 6.34
CA THR A 56 32.84 5.92 7.32
C THR A 56 31.44 5.75 7.92
N GLU A 57 31.20 6.33 9.10
CA GLU A 57 29.89 6.31 9.76
C GLU A 57 28.75 6.79 8.84
N VAL A 58 29.01 7.84 8.05
CA VAL A 58 28.06 8.37 7.07
C VAL A 58 27.77 7.35 5.96
N GLN A 59 28.78 6.67 5.44
CA GLN A 59 28.60 5.65 4.41
C GLN A 59 27.82 4.45 4.92
N VAL A 60 28.11 3.98 6.15
CA VAL A 60 27.34 2.90 6.79
C VAL A 60 25.87 3.30 6.93
N MET A 61 25.60 4.52 7.43
CA MET A 61 24.24 5.05 7.54
C MET A 61 23.53 5.08 6.17
N LEU A 62 24.18 5.58 5.12
CA LEU A 62 23.61 5.65 3.76
C LEU A 62 23.34 4.25 3.18
N SER A 63 24.22 3.27 3.42
CA SER A 63 24.00 1.89 3.00
C SER A 63 22.81 1.26 3.72
N VAL A 64 22.68 1.47 5.04
CA VAL A 64 21.51 1.02 5.80
C VAL A 64 20.23 1.69 5.29
N LEU A 65 20.29 2.97 4.93
CA LEU A 65 19.15 3.70 4.38
C LEU A 65 18.70 3.12 3.03
N GLY A 66 19.64 2.68 2.18
CA GLY A 66 19.34 1.95 0.94
C GLY A 66 18.67 0.60 1.19
N LEU A 67 19.12 -0.15 2.20
CA LEU A 67 18.50 -1.41 2.61
C LEU A 67 17.06 -1.21 3.12
N ILE A 68 16.81 -0.15 3.90
CA ILE A 68 15.47 0.24 4.37
C ILE A 68 14.54 0.52 3.20
N ASP A 69 15.03 1.23 2.18
CA ASP A 69 14.24 1.55 1.00
C ASP A 69 13.82 0.31 0.20
N ILE A 70 14.74 -0.64 0.00
CA ILE A 70 14.39 -1.93 -0.63
C ILE A 70 13.32 -2.68 0.19
N SER A 71 13.46 -2.71 1.53
CA SER A 71 12.48 -3.33 2.41
C SER A 71 11.10 -2.65 2.32
N MET A 72 11.08 -1.33 2.17
CA MET A 72 9.87 -0.57 2.01
C MET A 72 9.11 -0.89 0.73
N VAL A 73 9.81 -0.88 -0.41
CA VAL A 73 9.23 -1.22 -1.71
C VAL A 73 8.64 -2.64 -1.66
N MET A 74 9.33 -3.56 -0.98
CA MET A 74 8.85 -4.91 -0.76
C MET A 74 7.53 -4.98 0.03
N ASN A 75 7.39 -4.19 1.09
CA ASN A 75 6.13 -4.13 1.84
C ASN A 75 4.97 -3.61 0.99
N LEU A 76 5.22 -2.61 0.13
CA LEU A 76 4.23 -2.12 -0.81
C LEU A 76 3.83 -3.20 -1.84
N LEU A 77 4.82 -3.88 -2.41
CA LEU A 77 4.60 -4.96 -3.37
C LEU A 77 3.71 -6.07 -2.79
N ILE A 78 3.96 -6.48 -1.55
CA ILE A 78 3.15 -7.51 -0.88
C ILE A 78 1.69 -7.06 -0.77
N ILE A 79 1.43 -5.82 -0.35
CA ILE A 79 0.06 -5.28 -0.24
C ILE A 79 -0.63 -5.25 -1.61
N VAL A 80 0.09 -4.84 -2.67
CA VAL A 80 -0.45 -4.78 -4.03
C VAL A 80 -0.75 -6.18 -4.56
N ILE A 81 0.14 -7.15 -4.36
CA ILE A 81 -0.03 -8.53 -4.81
C ILE A 81 -1.22 -9.17 -4.09
N ILE A 82 -1.26 -9.11 -2.75
CA ILE A 82 -2.32 -9.75 -1.95
C ILE A 82 -3.66 -9.04 -2.17
N GLY A 83 -3.69 -7.71 -2.11
CA GLY A 83 -4.90 -6.92 -2.31
C GLY A 83 -5.46 -7.06 -3.72
N GLY A 84 -4.59 -7.00 -4.74
CA GLY A 84 -4.98 -7.21 -6.14
C GLY A 84 -5.49 -8.62 -6.40
N TYR A 85 -4.81 -9.64 -5.87
CA TYR A 85 -5.25 -11.03 -6.00
C TYR A 85 -6.59 -11.26 -5.30
N SER A 86 -6.78 -10.74 -4.09
CA SER A 86 -8.01 -10.85 -3.31
C SER A 86 -9.22 -10.23 -4.02
N ILE A 87 -9.06 -9.07 -4.64
CA ILE A 87 -10.16 -8.34 -5.27
C ILE A 87 -10.52 -8.93 -6.64
N PHE A 88 -9.53 -9.34 -7.44
CA PHE A 88 -9.75 -9.62 -8.85
C PHE A 88 -9.60 -11.09 -9.27
N THR A 89 -8.77 -11.88 -8.59
CA THR A 89 -8.48 -13.28 -8.97
C THR A 89 -9.06 -14.29 -7.99
N SER A 90 -9.25 -13.93 -6.73
CA SER A 90 -9.92 -14.78 -5.75
C SER A 90 -11.31 -15.18 -6.25
N ARG A 91 -11.62 -16.47 -6.13
CA ARG A 91 -12.97 -16.97 -6.38
C ARG A 91 -13.85 -16.43 -5.26
N ILE A 92 -14.95 -15.79 -5.61
CA ILE A 92 -16.09 -15.79 -4.69
C ILE A 92 -16.56 -17.25 -4.71
N ASP A 93 -16.09 -18.02 -3.75
CA ASP A 93 -16.55 -19.39 -3.54
C ASP A 93 -17.96 -19.30 -2.97
N PHE A 94 -18.93 -19.71 -3.81
CA PHE A 94 -20.31 -19.95 -3.43
C PHE A 94 -20.49 -21.45 -3.33
N GLU A 95 -19.97 -22.08 -2.28
CA GLU A 95 -20.44 -23.38 -1.75
C GLU A 95 -19.52 -23.80 -0.59
N GLY A 96 -20.09 -23.96 0.60
CA GLY A 96 -19.39 -24.50 1.77
C GLY A 96 -19.03 -23.45 2.81
N GLN A 97 -19.81 -23.41 3.89
CA GLN A 97 -19.39 -22.74 5.12
C GLN A 97 -18.27 -23.58 5.75
N GLU A 98 -17.02 -23.09 5.71
CA GLU A 98 -16.04 -23.30 6.78
C GLU A 98 -14.91 -22.27 6.62
N ASP A 99 -14.90 -21.32 7.56
CA ASP A 99 -13.82 -20.38 7.86
C ASP A 99 -13.31 -19.49 6.72
N ARG A 100 -14.18 -18.60 6.24
CA ARG A 100 -13.69 -17.26 5.84
C ARG A 100 -13.13 -16.61 7.10
N PRO A 101 -11.83 -16.32 7.20
CA PRO A 101 -11.30 -15.80 8.44
C PRO A 101 -11.77 -14.34 8.60
N GLN A 102 -12.31 -14.01 9.76
CA GLN A 102 -13.05 -12.75 10.01
C GLN A 102 -12.22 -11.47 9.80
N TRP A 103 -10.90 -11.57 9.59
CA TRP A 103 -10.02 -10.46 9.25
C TRP A 103 -10.18 -9.94 7.81
N ILE A 104 -10.85 -10.67 6.91
CA ILE A 104 -11.04 -10.24 5.51
C ILE A 104 -12.29 -9.40 5.27
N ASP A 105 -13.34 -9.57 6.08
CA ASP A 105 -14.57 -8.78 6.01
C ASP A 105 -14.43 -7.42 6.72
N HIS A 106 -13.42 -7.24 7.58
CA HIS A 106 -13.08 -5.98 8.27
C HIS A 106 -11.71 -5.44 7.83
N LEU A 107 -11.27 -5.75 6.61
CA LEU A 107 -10.30 -4.89 5.93
C LEU A 107 -11.04 -3.62 5.53
N ASP A 108 -11.24 -2.72 6.49
CA ASP A 108 -11.75 -1.37 6.26
C ASP A 108 -10.89 -0.75 5.17
N ALA A 109 -11.37 -0.77 3.92
CA ALA A 109 -10.63 -0.31 2.76
C ALA A 109 -10.15 1.14 2.97
N ASP A 110 -10.87 1.89 3.81
CA ASP A 110 -10.52 3.24 4.23
C ASP A 110 -9.36 3.29 5.23
N ARG A 111 -9.27 2.36 6.19
CA ARG A 111 -8.08 2.24 7.07
C ARG A 111 -6.85 1.74 6.33
N LEU A 112 -7.04 0.90 5.29
CA LEU A 112 -5.95 0.45 4.43
C LEU A 112 -5.35 1.61 3.63
N LYS A 113 -6.19 2.51 3.08
CA LYS A 113 -5.73 3.71 2.36
C LYS A 113 -4.90 4.65 3.25
N VAL A 114 -5.32 4.86 4.51
CA VAL A 114 -4.58 5.69 5.46
C VAL A 114 -3.22 5.08 5.76
N LYS A 115 -3.16 3.76 6.06
CA LYS A 115 -1.89 3.07 6.32
C LYS A 115 -0.93 3.18 5.14
N LEU A 116 -1.41 2.95 3.92
CA LEU A 116 -0.62 3.09 2.70
C LEU A 116 -0.08 4.51 2.49
N ALA A 117 -0.92 5.53 2.69
CA ALA A 117 -0.50 6.93 2.56
C ALA A 117 0.55 7.32 3.61
N THR A 118 0.38 6.88 4.86
CA THR A 118 1.37 7.13 5.92
C THR A 118 2.70 6.42 5.66
N SER A 119 2.67 5.20 5.10
CA SER A 119 3.89 4.51 4.65
C SER A 119 4.58 5.32 3.56
N LEU A 120 3.88 5.66 2.46
CA LEU A 120 4.47 6.44 1.36
C LEU A 120 5.10 7.78 1.84
N ALA A 121 4.41 8.51 2.72
CA ALA A 121 4.95 9.72 3.32
C ALA A 121 6.24 9.47 4.14
N SER A 122 6.23 8.43 4.99
CA SER A 122 7.39 8.08 5.83
C SER A 122 8.63 7.79 4.99
N ILE A 123 8.45 7.19 3.82
CA ILE A 123 9.54 6.66 3.03
C ILE A 123 10.10 7.72 2.09
N SER A 124 9.22 8.57 1.55
CA SER A 124 9.67 9.82 0.94
C SER A 124 10.51 10.65 1.91
N GLY A 125 10.22 10.64 3.22
CA GLY A 125 11.02 11.34 4.23
C GLY A 125 12.42 10.73 4.44
N VAL A 126 12.52 9.40 4.40
CA VAL A 126 13.80 8.68 4.42
C VAL A 126 14.65 9.05 3.20
N HIS A 127 14.06 9.06 2.00
CA HIS A 127 14.73 9.47 0.78
C HIS A 127 15.23 10.92 0.82
N LEU A 128 14.39 11.83 1.29
CA LEU A 128 14.75 13.24 1.46
C LEU A 128 15.94 13.41 2.41
N LEU A 129 15.99 12.64 3.50
CA LEU A 129 17.10 12.66 4.45
C LEU A 129 18.40 12.15 3.80
N LYS A 130 18.31 11.09 2.98
CA LYS A 130 19.44 10.57 2.20
C LYS A 130 20.03 11.64 1.30
N THR A 131 19.19 12.27 0.47
CA THR A 131 19.59 13.32 -0.47
C THR A 131 20.20 14.52 0.26
N PHE A 132 19.62 14.91 1.40
CA PHE A 132 20.17 15.98 2.24
C PHE A 132 21.59 15.67 2.74
N ILE A 133 21.82 14.45 3.23
CA ILE A 133 23.14 14.00 3.73
C ILE A 133 24.15 13.91 2.59
N ASP A 134 23.77 13.31 1.45
CA ASP A 134 24.63 13.16 0.27
C ASP A 134 25.13 14.53 -0.23
N ILE A 135 24.24 15.52 -0.37
CA ILE A 135 24.59 16.88 -0.79
C ILE A 135 25.57 17.55 0.18
N HIS A 136 25.43 17.30 1.49
CA HIS A 136 26.30 17.91 2.49
C HIS A 136 27.68 17.23 2.55
N SER A 137 27.76 15.95 2.17
CA SER A 137 29.00 15.19 2.12
C SER A 137 29.89 15.53 0.91
N GLU A 138 29.32 16.06 -0.18
CA GLU A 138 30.06 16.42 -1.39
C GLU A 138 30.19 17.94 -1.58
N THR A 139 31.44 18.45 -1.54
CA THR A 139 31.78 19.88 -1.47
C THR A 139 31.36 20.76 -2.68
N ASN A 140 30.85 20.22 -3.80
CA ASN A 140 30.60 21.01 -5.03
C ASN A 140 29.37 20.57 -5.86
N ASN A 141 28.23 20.25 -5.24
CA ASN A 141 27.07 19.74 -5.98
C ASN A 141 25.88 20.72 -6.07
N THR A 142 25.99 21.74 -6.92
CA THR A 142 24.89 22.68 -7.23
C THR A 142 23.66 21.99 -7.85
N LYS A 143 23.86 20.88 -8.58
CA LYS A 143 22.76 20.04 -9.10
C LYS A 143 21.98 19.32 -8.01
N GLY A 144 22.59 19.07 -6.85
CA GLY A 144 21.91 18.43 -5.71
C GLY A 144 20.88 19.34 -5.07
N ILE A 145 21.13 20.65 -5.00
CA ILE A 145 20.24 21.62 -4.36
C ILE A 145 18.90 21.72 -5.11
N GLU A 146 18.91 21.68 -6.44
CA GLU A 146 17.67 21.67 -7.24
C GLU A 146 16.86 20.37 -7.01
N SER A 147 17.51 19.21 -7.00
CA SER A 147 16.86 17.93 -6.72
C SER A 147 16.24 17.89 -5.32
N LEU A 148 16.93 18.45 -4.32
CA LEU A 148 16.44 18.54 -2.95
C LEU A 148 15.15 19.39 -2.86
N GLN A 149 15.06 20.49 -3.60
CA GLN A 149 13.86 21.33 -3.60
C GLN A 149 12.63 20.56 -4.11
N TYR A 150 12.77 19.79 -5.19
CA TYR A 150 11.68 18.98 -5.71
C TYR A 150 11.28 17.84 -4.76
N GLU A 151 12.25 17.19 -4.11
CA GLU A 151 11.95 16.17 -3.09
C GLU A 151 11.21 16.75 -1.89
N ILE A 152 11.59 17.95 -1.40
CA ILE A 152 10.86 18.62 -0.31
C ILE A 152 9.41 18.89 -0.74
N VAL A 153 9.21 19.42 -1.95
CA VAL A 153 7.87 19.71 -2.47
C VAL A 153 7.02 18.44 -2.55
N ILE A 154 7.55 17.36 -3.13
CA ILE A 154 6.84 16.08 -3.24
C ILE A 154 6.55 15.49 -1.85
N HIS A 155 7.51 15.56 -0.93
CA HIS A 155 7.34 15.08 0.43
C HIS A 155 6.22 15.81 1.17
N MET A 156 6.16 17.14 1.02
CA MET A 156 5.07 17.94 1.58
C MET A 156 3.71 17.54 0.98
N VAL A 157 3.63 17.21 -0.31
CA VAL A 157 2.41 16.69 -0.94
C VAL A 157 1.98 15.36 -0.32
N PHE A 158 2.93 14.44 -0.04
CA PHE A 158 2.62 13.18 0.62
C PHE A 158 2.16 13.36 2.08
N ILE A 159 2.81 14.23 2.86
CA ILE A 159 2.38 14.54 4.23
C ILE A 159 0.94 15.08 4.21
N VAL A 160 0.66 16.08 3.38
CA VAL A 160 -0.67 16.68 3.28
C VAL A 160 -1.71 15.63 2.86
N SER A 161 -1.38 14.79 1.87
CA SER A 161 -2.28 13.72 1.41
C SER A 161 -2.58 12.71 2.51
N ALA A 162 -1.58 12.29 3.28
CA ALA A 162 -1.75 11.37 4.40
C ALA A 162 -2.61 11.98 5.51
N LEU A 163 -2.40 13.26 5.84
CA LEU A 163 -3.19 13.98 6.84
C LEU A 163 -4.66 14.13 6.42
N VAL A 164 -4.91 14.48 5.16
CA VAL A 164 -6.28 14.59 4.61
C VAL A 164 -6.99 13.24 4.67
N LEU A 165 -6.34 12.16 4.24
CA LEU A 165 -6.92 10.81 4.30
C LEU A 165 -7.18 10.37 5.74
N ALA A 166 -6.25 10.62 6.67
CA ALA A 166 -6.43 10.31 8.08
C ALA A 166 -7.60 11.10 8.69
N TRP A 167 -7.78 12.36 8.29
CA TRP A 167 -8.92 13.16 8.72
C TRP A 167 -10.23 12.59 8.18
N ILE A 168 -10.33 12.32 6.87
CA ILE A 168 -11.53 11.74 6.26
C ILE A 168 -11.91 10.42 6.98
N ALA A 169 -10.93 9.54 7.21
CA ALA A 169 -11.16 8.28 7.91
C ALA A 169 -11.69 8.51 9.34
N ARG A 170 -11.13 9.47 10.08
CA ARG A 170 -11.62 9.81 11.43
C ARG A 170 -13.08 10.30 11.41
N ILE A 171 -13.47 11.09 10.42
CA ILE A 171 -14.86 11.56 10.30
C ILE A 171 -15.81 10.39 10.03
N LEU A 172 -15.42 9.46 9.15
CA LEU A 172 -16.24 8.30 8.81
C LEU A 172 -16.45 7.39 10.04
N ASP A 173 -15.38 7.05 10.76
CA ASP A 173 -15.47 6.25 12.00
C ASP A 173 -16.39 6.91 13.04
N SER A 174 -16.29 8.24 13.21
CA SER A 174 -17.12 8.96 14.19
C SER A 174 -18.62 8.94 13.86
N ARG A 175 -18.99 8.93 12.57
CA ARG A 175 -20.40 8.87 12.14
C ARG A 175 -21.00 7.48 12.34
N GLU A 176 -20.18 6.44 12.23
CA GLU A 176 -20.61 5.06 12.42
C GLU A 176 -20.89 4.76 13.90
N GLU A 177 -20.02 5.21 14.81
CA GLU A 177 -20.25 5.09 16.26
C GLU A 177 -21.55 5.78 16.72
N GLU A 178 -21.83 6.98 16.20
CA GLU A 178 -23.05 7.75 16.53
C GLU A 178 -24.32 7.00 16.10
N LYS A 179 -24.30 6.42 14.88
CA LYS A 179 -25.40 5.61 14.33
C LYS A 179 -25.67 4.35 15.15
N ILE A 180 -24.61 3.69 15.61
CA ILE A 180 -24.72 2.50 16.45
C ILE A 180 -25.34 2.86 17.80
N LYS A 181 -24.85 3.92 18.46
CA LYS A 181 -25.41 4.39 19.73
C LYS A 181 -26.89 4.79 19.61
N SER A 182 -27.28 5.48 18.54
CA SER A 182 -28.69 5.84 18.33
C SER A 182 -29.58 4.61 18.12
N THR A 183 -29.10 3.63 17.36
CA THR A 183 -29.86 2.39 17.06
C THR A 183 -30.01 1.51 18.30
N VAL A 184 -28.95 1.34 19.09
CA VAL A 184 -28.98 0.59 20.35
C VAL A 184 -29.90 1.28 21.37
N LYS A 185 -29.81 2.61 21.50
CA LYS A 185 -30.68 3.38 22.39
C LYS A 185 -32.16 3.26 22.00
N ALA A 186 -32.48 3.30 20.71
CA ALA A 186 -33.86 3.13 20.23
C ALA A 186 -34.42 1.73 20.55
N LYS A 187 -33.64 0.66 20.38
CA LYS A 187 -34.04 -0.70 20.75
C LYS A 187 -34.26 -0.88 22.26
N LEU A 188 -33.38 -0.32 23.09
CA LEU A 188 -33.49 -0.40 24.55
C LEU A 188 -34.70 0.37 25.11
N LEU A 189 -35.12 1.44 24.45
CA LEU A 189 -36.33 2.18 24.82
C LEU A 189 -37.58 1.42 24.40
N SER A 190 -37.61 0.89 23.17
CA SER A 190 -38.72 0.06 22.67
C SER A 190 -38.94 -1.21 23.48
N SER A 191 -37.90 -1.85 24.03
CA SER A 191 -38.07 -3.07 24.85
C SER A 191 -38.53 -2.79 26.28
N LYS A 192 -38.46 -1.54 26.74
CA LYS A 192 -38.95 -1.13 28.07
C LYS A 192 -40.44 -0.80 28.05
N ASP A 193 -40.99 -0.48 26.89
CA ASP A 193 -42.42 -0.16 26.72
C ASP A 193 -43.29 -1.42 26.49
N GLU A 194 -42.67 -2.59 26.23
CA GLU A 194 -43.35 -3.90 26.06
C GLU A 194 -43.42 -4.75 27.36
N GLN A 195 -42.88 -4.27 28.48
CA GLN A 195 -42.97 -4.91 29.81
C GLN A 195 -43.88 -4.13 30.76
#